data_AF-A0A525JDZ5-F1
#
_entry.id   AF-A0A525JDZ5-F1
#
_cell.length_a   1.000
_cell.length_b   1.000
_cell.length_c   1.000
_cell.angle_alpha   90.00
_cell.angle_beta   90.00
_cell.angle_gamma   90.00
#
_symmetry.space_group_name_H-M   'P 1'
#
loop_
_entity.id
_entity.type
_entity.pdbx_description
1 polymer ?
#
loop_
_entity_poly.entity_id
_entity_poly.type
_entity_poly.pdbx_seq_one_letter_code
_entity_poly.pdbx_strand_id
1 'polypeptide(L)'
;MTKLFQHLGLAAAACAVALCGCATRPEAPRMAARAPARPAPPTLRDQAPAPSGLAVQASAFEAFMRHARRIDPAFGGPSDVAQALQTAATHEPHELEAGMIAYAALAALQEPRFVAAARAEGPDLARRIAADPQAVLALPGAEAAEARASGALYAEGSALSGEGEKIKHAAYTVQHQAWAKAKVPDAAGRLSRVKRLSGEAYQPAREDAAELQMSLAGAARRSGAPSPVVARGLALAALSVLGETRQAQSLMSEPRTTSCLHMAKLNLYQCLASAGPHYEDIFCLGQHAMIDPGQCVVEATEARAEAPRRVAVTRASFTR
;
A
#
# COMPACT_ATOMS: atom_id res chain seq x y z
N MET A 1 2.65 53.15 41.05
CA MET A 1 1.98 54.43 41.41
C MET A 1 2.15 55.41 40.26
N THR A 2 1.01 55.84 39.70
CA THR A 2 0.71 57.20 39.20
C THR A 2 1.59 57.75 38.07
N LYS A 3 1.06 57.92 36.85
CA LYS A 3 0.24 59.05 36.35
C LYS A 3 1.09 59.79 35.29
N LEU A 4 0.61 60.48 34.26
CA LEU A 4 -0.69 60.81 33.67
C LEU A 4 -0.29 61.69 32.44
N PHE A 5 -1.02 61.61 31.32
CA PHE A 5 -1.55 62.68 30.45
C PHE A 5 -0.84 64.06 30.44
N GLN A 6 -0.77 64.90 29.40
CA GLN A 6 -1.53 65.14 28.16
C GLN A 6 -0.99 66.46 27.55
N HIS A 7 -1.55 66.87 26.39
CA HIS A 7 -1.72 68.25 25.87
C HIS A 7 -0.55 68.81 25.02
N LEU A 8 -0.73 69.58 23.94
CA LEU A 8 -1.90 70.11 23.21
C LEU A 8 -1.40 70.75 21.89
N GLY A 9 -2.29 70.90 20.90
CA GLY A 9 -2.34 72.07 20.00
C GLY A 9 -1.87 71.82 18.56
N LEU A 10 -2.44 72.44 17.52
CA LEU A 10 -3.52 73.42 17.42
C LEU A 10 -4.02 73.43 15.95
N ALA A 11 -5.33 73.69 15.78
CA ALA A 11 -5.95 74.53 14.75
C ALA A 11 -5.96 74.13 13.25
N ALA A 12 -7.17 74.01 12.68
CA ALA A 12 -7.76 75.05 11.80
C ALA A 12 -9.16 74.63 11.31
N ALA A 13 -10.18 75.38 11.73
CA ALA A 13 -11.45 75.55 11.02
C ALA A 13 -11.22 76.57 9.87
N ALA A 14 -12.00 76.72 8.80
CA ALA A 14 -13.33 76.31 8.42
C ALA A 14 -13.42 76.45 6.88
N CYS A 15 -14.36 75.78 6.21
CA CYS A 15 -15.00 76.32 5.01
C CYS A 15 -16.35 75.64 4.79
N ALA A 16 -17.39 76.48 4.72
CA ALA A 16 -18.77 76.10 4.54
C ALA A 16 -19.05 75.68 3.09
N VAL A 17 -19.84 74.62 2.90
CA VAL A 17 -20.43 74.28 1.61
C VAL A 17 -21.93 74.08 1.79
N ALA A 18 -22.70 74.88 1.04
CA ALA A 18 -24.13 74.71 0.87
C ALA A 18 -24.43 74.19 -0.55
N LEU A 19 -25.33 73.20 -0.59
CA LEU A 19 -26.29 72.86 -1.65
C LEU A 19 -25.76 72.45 -3.05
N CYS A 20 -25.95 71.19 -3.42
CA CYS A 20 -26.92 70.77 -4.44
C CYS A 20 -26.86 69.25 -4.67
N GLY A 21 -28.03 68.64 -4.85
CA GLY A 21 -28.17 67.20 -5.04
C GLY A 21 -27.76 66.72 -6.42
N CYS A 22 -27.24 65.49 -6.46
CA CYS A 22 -27.51 64.47 -7.46
C CYS A 22 -27.20 63.12 -6.80
N ALA A 23 -28.23 62.28 -6.64
CA ALA A 23 -28.10 60.95 -6.07
C ALA A 23 -27.23 60.07 -6.97
N THR A 24 -25.99 59.82 -6.56
CA THR A 24 -25.14 58.78 -7.14
C THR A 24 -25.56 57.43 -6.58
N ARG A 25 -25.97 56.51 -7.47
CA ARG A 25 -26.29 55.12 -7.12
C ARG A 25 -25.02 54.42 -6.59
N PRO A 26 -25.09 53.62 -5.51
CA PRO A 26 -23.98 52.76 -5.14
C PRO A 26 -23.76 51.69 -6.21
N GLU A 27 -22.50 51.51 -6.62
CA GLU A 27 -22.08 50.46 -7.54
C GLU A 27 -22.33 49.08 -6.91
N ALA A 28 -23.07 48.22 -7.62
CA ALA A 28 -23.35 46.87 -7.18
C ALA A 28 -22.03 46.06 -7.14
N PRO A 29 -21.79 45.24 -6.10
CA PRO A 29 -20.62 44.39 -6.05
C PRO A 29 -20.65 43.39 -7.21
N ARG A 30 -19.60 43.38 -8.03
CA ARG A 30 -19.37 42.33 -9.04
C ARG A 30 -19.37 40.97 -8.34
N MET A 31 -20.41 40.17 -8.59
CA MET A 31 -20.41 38.76 -8.20
C MET A 31 -19.25 38.07 -8.93
N ALA A 32 -18.24 37.64 -8.18
CA ALA A 32 -17.26 36.70 -8.67
C ALA A 32 -17.99 35.44 -9.16
N ALA A 33 -17.77 35.07 -10.42
CA ALA A 33 -18.29 33.83 -10.98
C ALA A 33 -17.80 32.65 -10.11
N ARG A 34 -18.74 31.89 -9.56
CA ARG A 34 -18.48 30.71 -8.75
C ARG A 34 -17.74 29.69 -9.63
N ALA A 35 -16.50 29.37 -9.28
CA ALA A 35 -15.76 28.28 -9.91
C ALA A 35 -16.60 26.99 -9.86
N PRO A 36 -16.59 26.15 -10.91
CA PRO A 36 -17.31 24.87 -10.89
C PRO A 36 -16.84 24.05 -9.69
N ALA A 37 -17.80 23.60 -8.88
CA ALA A 37 -17.51 22.80 -7.70
C ALA A 37 -16.74 21.54 -8.09
N ARG A 38 -15.62 21.28 -7.40
CA ARG A 38 -14.95 19.98 -7.48
C ARG A 38 -15.96 18.89 -7.11
N PRO A 39 -16.04 17.77 -7.84
CA PRO A 39 -16.91 16.66 -7.46
C PRO A 39 -16.54 16.19 -6.05
N ALA A 40 -17.56 16.03 -5.21
CA ALA A 40 -17.38 15.59 -3.83
C ALA A 40 -16.73 14.19 -3.80
N PRO A 41 -15.88 13.90 -2.80
CA PRO A 41 -15.40 12.54 -2.58
C PRO A 41 -16.61 11.61 -2.36
N PRO A 42 -16.58 10.37 -2.90
CA PRO A 42 -17.67 9.41 -2.71
C PRO A 42 -17.92 9.18 -1.21
N THR A 43 -19.19 9.08 -0.83
CA THR A 43 -19.57 8.89 0.57
C THR A 43 -19.42 7.43 0.98
N LEU A 44 -19.18 7.19 2.28
CA LEU A 44 -19.07 5.85 2.91
C LEU A 44 -20.22 4.88 2.56
N ARG A 45 -21.36 5.38 2.08
CA ARG A 45 -22.54 4.58 1.73
C ARG A 45 -22.47 3.95 0.32
N ASP A 46 -21.51 4.38 -0.50
CA ASP A 46 -21.36 3.94 -1.89
C ASP A 46 -20.38 2.76 -2.04
N GLN A 47 -19.75 2.31 -0.96
CA GLN A 47 -18.85 1.16 -0.92
C GLN A 47 -19.64 -0.12 -0.62
N ALA A 48 -19.55 -1.12 -1.50
CA ALA A 48 -20.09 -2.45 -1.19
C ALA A 48 -19.29 -3.06 -0.02
N PRO A 49 -19.92 -3.64 1.00
CA PRO A 49 -19.19 -4.34 2.05
C PRO A 49 -18.40 -5.50 1.42
N ALA A 50 -17.10 -5.57 1.71
CA ALA A 50 -16.28 -6.70 1.29
C ALA A 50 -16.77 -7.99 1.96
N PRO A 51 -16.65 -9.15 1.31
CA PRO A 51 -16.82 -10.44 2.00
C PRO A 51 -15.85 -10.48 3.19
N SER A 52 -16.34 -10.86 4.38
CA SER A 52 -15.56 -10.82 5.63
C SER A 52 -14.21 -11.56 5.54
N GLY A 53 -14.14 -12.66 4.77
CA GLY A 53 -12.89 -13.38 4.53
C GLY A 53 -11.88 -12.61 3.68
N LEU A 54 -12.33 -11.83 2.69
CA LEU A 54 -11.46 -11.02 1.83
C LEU A 54 -10.84 -9.85 2.62
N ALA A 55 -11.63 -9.22 3.49
CA ALA A 55 -11.14 -8.17 4.37
C ALA A 55 -10.06 -8.68 5.33
N VAL A 56 -10.27 -9.84 5.96
CA VAL A 56 -9.28 -10.46 6.85
C VAL A 56 -7.97 -10.76 6.12
N GLN A 57 -8.04 -11.31 4.90
CA GLN A 57 -6.84 -11.58 4.09
C GLN A 57 -6.10 -10.29 3.72
N ALA A 58 -6.80 -9.26 3.27
CA ALA A 58 -6.19 -7.97 2.96
C ALA A 58 -5.57 -7.29 4.20
N SER A 59 -6.20 -7.46 5.37
CA SER A 59 -5.67 -6.95 6.64
C SER A 59 -4.33 -7.61 7.01
N ALA A 60 -4.09 -8.88 6.68
CA ALA A 60 -2.80 -9.52 6.93
C ALA A 60 -1.65 -8.78 6.21
N PHE A 61 -1.86 -8.44 4.93
CA PHE A 61 -0.92 -7.68 4.13
C PHE A 61 -0.76 -6.24 4.63
N GLU A 62 -1.87 -5.53 4.83
CA GLU A 62 -1.85 -4.14 5.30
C GLU A 62 -1.18 -4.02 6.67
N ALA A 63 -1.52 -4.89 7.61
CA ALA A 63 -0.98 -4.86 8.96
C ALA A 63 0.52 -5.11 8.95
N PHE A 64 1.01 -6.08 8.16
CA PHE A 64 2.46 -6.27 8.00
C PHE A 64 3.14 -5.00 7.48
N MET A 65 2.65 -4.43 6.37
CA MET A 65 3.23 -3.24 5.77
C MET A 65 3.24 -2.05 6.72
N ARG A 66 2.12 -1.82 7.42
CA ARG A 66 1.95 -0.74 8.38
C ARG A 66 2.83 -0.93 9.63
N HIS A 67 2.94 -2.14 10.18
CA HIS A 67 3.81 -2.41 11.32
C HIS A 67 5.29 -2.27 10.97
N ALA A 68 5.72 -2.82 9.83
CA ALA A 68 7.12 -2.74 9.40
C ALA A 68 7.55 -1.29 9.11
N ARG A 69 6.71 -0.48 8.44
CA ARG A 69 6.97 0.94 8.19
C ARG A 69 7.03 1.82 9.44
N ARG A 70 6.51 1.34 10.58
CA ARG A 70 6.55 2.06 11.87
C ARG A 70 7.80 1.76 12.70
N ILE A 71 8.70 0.91 12.22
CA ILE A 71 9.97 0.67 12.90
C ILE A 71 10.80 1.96 12.87
N ASP A 72 11.19 2.44 14.05
CA ASP A 72 12.01 3.64 14.18
C ASP A 72 13.48 3.33 13.85
N PRO A 73 14.14 4.06 12.92
CA PRO A 73 15.57 3.91 12.65
C PRO A 73 16.49 4.35 13.80
N ALA A 74 15.99 5.04 14.82
CA ALA A 74 16.76 5.53 15.96
C ALA A 74 16.99 4.45 17.04
N PHE A 75 17.71 3.37 16.70
CA PHE A 75 18.04 2.29 17.63
C PHE A 75 18.90 2.76 18.81
N GLY A 76 18.38 2.60 20.03
CA GLY A 76 19.08 2.93 21.28
C GLY A 76 19.85 1.76 21.88
N GLY A 77 19.54 0.53 21.49
CA GLY A 77 20.29 -0.64 21.92
C GLY A 77 19.81 -1.99 21.39
N PRO A 78 20.40 -3.09 21.88
CA PRO A 78 20.10 -4.46 21.44
C PRO A 78 18.63 -4.87 21.53
N SER A 79 17.89 -4.39 22.54
CA SER A 79 16.46 -4.68 22.72
C SER A 79 15.62 -4.18 21.55
N ASP A 80 15.94 -2.97 21.07
CA ASP A 80 15.20 -2.29 20.02
C ASP A 80 15.39 -3.03 18.69
N VAL A 81 16.63 -3.47 18.42
CA VAL A 81 16.96 -4.31 17.25
C VAL A 81 16.21 -5.64 17.31
N ALA A 82 16.20 -6.30 18.46
CA ALA A 82 15.49 -7.56 18.65
C ALA A 82 13.97 -7.41 18.49
N GLN A 83 13.39 -6.31 18.96
CA GLN A 83 11.97 -6.01 18.79
C GLN A 83 11.63 -5.73 17.32
N ALA A 84 12.44 -4.90 16.65
CA ALA A 84 12.25 -4.58 15.24
C ALA A 84 12.33 -5.81 14.34
N LEU A 85 13.28 -6.73 14.60
CA LEU A 85 13.35 -8.02 13.92
C LEU A 85 12.09 -8.86 14.13
N GLN A 86 11.52 -8.87 15.34
CA GLN A 86 10.28 -9.59 15.59
C GLN A 86 9.13 -8.98 14.77
N THR A 87 9.02 -7.66 14.73
CA THR A 87 7.99 -6.95 13.96
C THR A 87 8.07 -7.20 12.45
N ALA A 88 9.25 -7.08 11.84
CA ALA A 88 9.39 -7.23 10.38
C ALA A 88 9.44 -8.70 9.91
N ALA A 89 9.56 -9.65 10.83
CA ALA A 89 9.60 -11.08 10.51
C ALA A 89 8.22 -11.76 10.52
N THR A 90 7.14 -11.10 10.98
CA THR A 90 5.82 -11.72 11.27
C THR A 90 4.97 -12.11 10.06
N HIS A 91 5.54 -12.18 8.86
CA HIS A 91 4.78 -12.60 7.67
C HIS A 91 5.20 -13.98 7.18
N GLU A 92 4.22 -14.84 6.95
CA GLU A 92 4.37 -16.03 6.14
C GLU A 92 4.24 -15.63 4.65
N PRO A 93 5.17 -16.03 3.75
CA PRO A 93 5.17 -15.55 2.37
C PRO A 93 3.90 -15.82 1.55
N HIS A 94 3.27 -17.00 1.70
CA HIS A 94 2.03 -17.30 0.98
C HIS A 94 0.85 -16.49 1.51
N GLU A 95 0.74 -16.32 2.82
CA GLU A 95 -0.27 -15.45 3.45
C GLU A 95 -0.10 -13.99 3.02
N LEU A 96 1.15 -13.50 2.96
CA LEU A 96 1.46 -12.15 2.50
C LEU A 96 1.07 -11.95 1.03
N GLU A 97 1.34 -12.93 0.17
CA GLU A 97 0.92 -12.92 -1.23
C GLU A 97 -0.60 -12.91 -1.38
N ALA A 98 -1.29 -13.83 -0.70
CA ALA A 98 -2.74 -13.92 -0.75
C ALA A 98 -3.38 -12.61 -0.25
N GLY A 99 -2.85 -12.05 0.83
CA GLY A 99 -3.27 -10.75 1.36
C GLY A 99 -3.01 -9.60 0.40
N MET A 100 -1.90 -9.61 -0.34
CA MET A 100 -1.59 -8.62 -1.37
C MET A 100 -2.63 -8.64 -2.51
N ILE A 101 -3.01 -9.83 -2.99
CA ILE A 101 -4.03 -9.98 -4.04
C ILE A 101 -5.41 -9.57 -3.50
N ALA A 102 -5.74 -9.92 -2.26
CA ALA A 102 -6.95 -9.49 -1.59
C ALA A 102 -7.00 -7.96 -1.44
N TYR A 103 -5.89 -7.32 -1.07
CA TYR A 103 -5.77 -5.87 -0.95
C TYR A 103 -6.00 -5.16 -2.30
N ALA A 104 -5.43 -5.70 -3.39
CA ALA A 104 -5.70 -5.23 -4.74
C ALA A 104 -7.19 -5.37 -5.13
N ALA A 105 -7.83 -6.47 -4.75
CA ALA A 105 -9.27 -6.68 -4.98
C ALA A 105 -10.11 -5.64 -4.24
N LEU A 106 -9.82 -5.35 -2.96
CA LEU A 106 -10.53 -4.32 -2.21
C LEU A 106 -10.32 -2.92 -2.80
N ALA A 107 -9.12 -2.62 -3.28
CA ALA A 107 -8.85 -1.37 -3.99
C ALA A 107 -9.68 -1.26 -5.29
N ALA A 108 -9.80 -2.34 -6.05
CA ALA A 108 -10.62 -2.40 -7.26
C ALA A 108 -12.12 -2.21 -6.96
N LEU A 109 -12.62 -2.76 -5.85
CA LEU A 109 -14.02 -2.61 -5.41
C LEU A 109 -14.42 -1.16 -5.09
N GLN A 110 -13.46 -0.24 -4.96
CA GLN A 110 -13.74 1.20 -4.83
C GLN A 110 -14.12 1.89 -6.16
N GLU A 111 -14.13 1.16 -7.29
CA GLU A 111 -14.62 1.69 -8.56
C GLU A 111 -16.09 1.25 -8.80
N PRO A 112 -17.08 2.15 -8.60
CA PRO A 112 -18.49 1.78 -8.68
C PRO A 112 -18.92 1.31 -10.08
N ARG A 113 -18.32 1.84 -11.16
CA ARG A 113 -18.64 1.39 -12.53
C ARG A 113 -18.25 -0.06 -12.75
N PHE A 114 -17.08 -0.44 -12.23
CA PHE A 114 -16.58 -1.81 -12.29
C PHE A 114 -17.49 -2.78 -11.52
N VAL A 115 -17.88 -2.40 -10.28
CA VAL A 115 -18.81 -3.21 -9.47
C VAL A 115 -20.16 -3.36 -10.15
N ALA A 116 -20.71 -2.29 -10.72
CA ALA A 116 -21.98 -2.34 -11.45
C ALA A 116 -21.89 -3.23 -12.69
N ALA A 117 -20.80 -3.15 -13.46
CA ALA A 117 -20.55 -3.99 -14.63
C ALA A 117 -20.44 -5.48 -14.26
N ALA A 118 -19.70 -5.81 -13.20
CA ALA A 118 -19.58 -7.19 -12.73
C ALA A 118 -20.95 -7.78 -12.35
N ARG A 119 -21.80 -7.03 -11.64
CA ARG A 119 -23.16 -7.45 -11.29
C ARG A 119 -24.04 -7.65 -12.53
N ALA A 120 -23.92 -6.77 -13.52
CA ALA A 120 -24.74 -6.82 -14.73
C ALA A 120 -24.43 -8.05 -15.60
N GLU A 121 -23.16 -8.47 -15.66
CA GLU A 121 -22.74 -9.67 -16.40
C GLU A 121 -23.09 -10.98 -15.68
N GLY A 122 -23.10 -10.97 -14.34
CA GLY A 122 -23.57 -12.10 -13.54
C GLY A 122 -22.73 -13.38 -13.74
N PRO A 123 -23.37 -14.57 -13.74
CA PRO A 123 -22.67 -15.86 -13.83
C PRO A 123 -21.83 -16.07 -15.09
N ASP A 124 -22.15 -15.38 -16.19
CA ASP A 124 -21.39 -15.48 -17.44
C ASP A 124 -19.98 -14.94 -17.29
N LEU A 125 -19.81 -13.85 -16.55
CA LEU A 125 -18.49 -13.33 -16.20
C LEU A 125 -17.71 -14.31 -15.34
N ALA A 126 -18.34 -14.95 -14.34
CA ALA A 126 -17.67 -15.95 -13.51
C ALA A 126 -17.11 -17.11 -14.34
N ARG A 127 -17.88 -17.61 -15.31
CA ARG A 127 -17.42 -18.66 -16.25
C ARG A 127 -16.22 -18.19 -17.09
N ARG A 128 -16.24 -16.94 -17.57
CA ARG A 128 -15.12 -16.38 -18.34
C ARG A 128 -13.88 -16.20 -17.48
N ILE A 129 -14.00 -15.68 -16.26
CA ILE A 129 -12.90 -15.53 -15.30
C ILE A 129 -12.29 -16.89 -14.94
N ALA A 130 -13.11 -17.93 -14.76
CA ALA A 130 -12.63 -19.27 -14.49
C ALA A 130 -11.79 -19.86 -15.64
N ALA A 131 -12.06 -19.46 -16.88
CA ALA A 131 -11.28 -19.85 -18.05
C ALA A 131 -10.03 -18.96 -18.25
N ASP A 132 -10.17 -17.65 -18.04
CA ASP A 132 -9.12 -16.65 -18.17
C ASP A 132 -9.39 -15.49 -17.19
N PRO A 133 -8.58 -15.32 -16.12
CA PRO A 133 -8.72 -14.21 -15.19
C PRO A 133 -8.65 -12.83 -15.86
N GLN A 134 -7.99 -12.69 -17.02
CA GLN A 134 -7.90 -11.43 -17.76
C GLN A 134 -9.24 -11.00 -18.38
N ALA A 135 -10.23 -11.89 -18.46
CA ALA A 135 -11.57 -11.55 -18.96
C ALA A 135 -12.24 -10.40 -18.18
N VAL A 136 -11.82 -10.19 -16.94
CA VAL A 136 -12.30 -9.08 -16.09
C VAL A 136 -11.90 -7.69 -16.61
N LEU A 137 -10.81 -7.61 -17.39
CA LEU A 137 -10.29 -6.35 -17.92
C LEU A 137 -11.15 -5.73 -19.02
N ALA A 138 -12.05 -6.53 -19.62
CA ALA A 138 -12.99 -6.05 -20.62
C ALA A 138 -14.20 -5.31 -20.02
N LEU A 139 -14.36 -5.32 -18.70
CA LEU A 139 -15.52 -4.71 -18.05
C LEU A 139 -15.47 -3.18 -18.09
N PRO A 140 -16.62 -2.50 -18.27
CA PRO A 140 -16.72 -1.07 -18.01
C PRO A 140 -16.17 -0.70 -16.63
N GLY A 141 -15.24 0.25 -16.60
CA GLY A 141 -14.58 0.69 -15.36
C GLY A 141 -13.36 -0.15 -14.94
N ALA A 142 -13.00 -1.21 -15.67
CA ALA A 142 -11.83 -2.03 -15.36
C ALA A 142 -10.53 -1.24 -15.33
N GLU A 143 -10.27 -0.34 -16.28
CA GLU A 143 -9.06 0.50 -16.29
C GLU A 143 -8.96 1.37 -15.02
N ALA A 144 -10.07 1.94 -14.55
CA ALA A 144 -10.09 2.75 -13.34
C ALA A 144 -9.99 1.91 -12.06
N ALA A 145 -10.46 0.66 -12.08
CA ALA A 145 -10.28 -0.31 -11.00
C ALA A 145 -8.83 -0.81 -10.94
N GLU A 146 -8.23 -1.08 -12.10
CA GLU A 146 -6.82 -1.42 -12.26
C GLU A 146 -5.93 -0.31 -11.70
N ALA A 147 -6.19 0.93 -12.10
CA ALA A 147 -5.40 2.07 -11.64
C ALA A 147 -5.46 2.25 -10.11
N ARG A 148 -6.58 1.92 -9.47
CA ARG A 148 -6.70 1.89 -8.01
C ARG A 148 -5.90 0.75 -7.39
N ALA A 149 -6.06 -0.47 -7.92
CA ALA A 149 -5.35 -1.65 -7.41
C ALA A 149 -3.83 -1.51 -7.54
N SER A 150 -3.35 -1.12 -8.72
CA SER A 150 -1.93 -0.87 -8.99
C SER A 150 -1.37 0.23 -8.12
N GLY A 151 -2.10 1.35 -7.99
CA GLY A 151 -1.66 2.47 -7.16
C GLY A 151 -1.61 2.15 -5.67
N ALA A 152 -2.58 1.37 -5.16
CA ALA A 152 -2.61 0.93 -3.76
C ALA A 152 -1.44 0.00 -3.42
N LEU A 153 -1.15 -1.00 -4.26
CA LEU A 153 0.01 -1.87 -4.07
C LEU A 153 1.33 -1.12 -4.19
N TYR A 154 1.47 -0.26 -5.21
CA TYR A 154 2.68 0.53 -5.42
C TYR A 154 2.97 1.43 -4.21
N ALA A 155 1.95 2.08 -3.64
CA ALA A 155 2.11 2.91 -2.46
C ALA A 155 2.64 2.13 -1.24
N GLU A 156 2.07 0.95 -0.99
CA GLU A 156 2.51 0.07 0.10
C GLU A 156 3.96 -0.42 -0.09
N GLY A 157 4.28 -0.99 -1.26
CA GLY A 157 5.60 -1.52 -1.55
C GLY A 157 6.70 -0.46 -1.59
N SER A 158 6.44 0.69 -2.20
CA SER A 158 7.42 1.79 -2.27
C SER A 158 7.67 2.43 -0.91
N ALA A 159 6.63 2.56 -0.08
CA ALA A 159 6.78 3.06 1.28
C ALA A 159 7.57 2.08 2.17
N LEU A 160 7.29 0.77 2.10
CA LEU A 160 8.05 -0.23 2.85
C LEU A 160 9.53 -0.21 2.44
N SER A 161 9.81 -0.17 1.13
CA SER A 161 11.18 -0.10 0.61
C SER A 161 11.89 1.18 1.07
N GLY A 162 11.20 2.33 1.02
CA GLY A 162 11.74 3.61 1.44
C GLY A 162 12.08 3.66 2.94
N GLU A 163 11.24 3.12 3.81
CA GLU A 163 11.56 3.00 5.24
C GLU A 163 12.69 1.99 5.48
N GLY A 164 12.72 0.88 4.71
CA GLY A 164 13.79 -0.11 4.78
C GLY A 164 15.17 0.48 4.46
N GLU A 165 15.27 1.42 3.51
CA GLU A 165 16.52 2.15 3.23
C GLU A 165 16.97 3.00 4.43
N LYS A 166 16.04 3.61 5.17
CA LYS A 166 16.38 4.37 6.39
C LYS A 166 16.90 3.44 7.49
N ILE A 167 16.27 2.28 7.68
CA ILE A 167 16.73 1.26 8.63
C ILE A 167 18.12 0.75 8.25
N LYS A 168 18.32 0.41 6.97
CA LYS A 168 19.62 -0.02 6.45
C LYS A 168 20.69 1.06 6.64
N HIS A 169 20.36 2.33 6.40
CA HIS A 169 21.25 3.45 6.68
C HIS A 169 21.58 3.58 8.18
N ALA A 170 20.61 3.33 9.07
CA ALA A 170 20.83 3.34 10.51
C ALA A 170 21.88 2.31 10.94
N ALA A 171 21.94 1.13 10.30
CA ALA A 171 22.99 0.14 10.55
C ALA A 171 24.41 0.75 10.38
N TYR A 172 24.63 1.46 9.27
CA TYR A 172 25.91 2.15 9.02
C TYR A 172 26.19 3.29 9.98
N THR A 173 25.13 3.93 10.50
CA THR A 173 25.27 5.03 11.46
C THR A 173 25.67 4.49 12.84
N VAL A 174 25.01 3.43 13.31
CA VAL A 174 25.24 2.89 14.67
C VAL A 174 26.44 1.96 14.75
N GLN A 175 26.99 1.44 13.64
CA GLN A 175 28.14 0.51 13.65
C GLN A 175 29.39 1.07 14.36
N HIS A 176 29.47 2.37 14.58
CA HIS A 176 30.58 3.00 15.33
C HIS A 176 30.39 2.92 16.85
N GLN A 177 29.16 2.66 17.33
CA GLN A 177 28.81 2.58 18.74
C GLN A 177 29.25 1.25 19.35
N ALA A 178 29.64 1.26 20.64
CA ALA A 178 30.17 0.08 21.33
C ALA A 178 29.13 -1.05 21.44
N TRP A 179 27.88 -0.72 21.79
CA TRP A 179 26.81 -1.71 21.90
C TRP A 179 26.48 -2.36 20.55
N ALA A 180 26.53 -1.60 19.46
CA ALA A 180 26.17 -2.09 18.14
C ALA A 180 27.20 -3.09 17.58
N LYS A 181 28.48 -2.91 17.94
CA LYS A 181 29.59 -3.82 17.60
C LYS A 181 29.65 -5.05 18.51
N ALA A 182 28.94 -5.06 19.64
CA ALA A 182 28.88 -6.23 20.49
C ALA A 182 28.23 -7.39 19.73
N LYS A 183 28.76 -8.60 19.91
CA LYS A 183 28.19 -9.81 19.31
C LYS A 183 26.83 -10.09 19.92
N VAL A 184 25.87 -10.49 19.08
CA VAL A 184 24.59 -11.02 19.54
C VAL A 184 24.85 -12.29 20.36
N PRO A 185 24.50 -12.33 21.67
CA PRO A 185 24.88 -13.46 22.54
C PRO A 185 24.26 -14.80 22.11
N ASP A 186 23.03 -14.78 21.61
CA ASP A 186 22.27 -15.97 21.16
C ASP A 186 21.83 -15.79 19.70
N ALA A 187 22.79 -15.76 18.78
CA ALA A 187 22.51 -15.60 17.35
C ALA A 187 21.67 -16.75 16.78
N ALA A 188 21.93 -17.99 17.20
CA ALA A 188 21.19 -19.17 16.76
C ALA A 188 19.73 -19.14 17.25
N GLY A 189 19.49 -18.82 18.52
CA GLY A 189 18.14 -18.69 19.05
C GLY A 189 17.41 -17.47 18.49
N ARG A 190 18.10 -16.36 18.19
CA ARG A 190 17.53 -15.22 17.44
C ARG A 190 17.01 -15.67 16.08
N LEU A 191 17.82 -16.36 15.28
CA LEU A 191 17.40 -16.88 13.98
C LEU A 191 16.22 -17.85 14.13
N SER A 192 16.26 -18.74 15.11
CA SER A 192 15.17 -19.67 15.39
C SER A 192 13.86 -18.95 15.73
N ARG A 193 13.91 -17.85 16.49
CA ARG A 193 12.74 -17.01 16.81
C ARG A 193 12.17 -16.35 15.57
N VAL A 194 13.03 -15.76 14.73
CA VAL A 194 12.62 -15.15 13.45
C VAL A 194 11.94 -16.17 12.54
N LYS A 195 12.54 -17.37 12.37
CA LYS A 195 11.95 -18.44 11.56
C LYS A 195 10.59 -18.90 12.08
N ARG A 196 10.43 -19.01 13.40
CA ARG A 196 9.15 -19.37 14.01
C ARG A 196 8.08 -18.31 13.72
N LEU A 197 8.39 -17.04 13.99
CA LEU A 197 7.46 -15.93 13.75
C LEU A 197 7.06 -15.81 12.27
N SER A 198 7.98 -16.09 11.34
CA SER A 198 7.70 -16.10 9.91
C SER A 198 6.83 -17.27 9.42
N GLY A 199 6.51 -18.24 10.29
CA GLY A 199 5.57 -19.32 9.99
C GLY A 199 4.27 -19.25 10.80
N GLU A 200 4.11 -18.24 11.64
CA GLU A 200 2.88 -18.03 12.40
C GLU A 200 1.83 -17.37 11.51
N ALA A 201 0.61 -17.90 11.52
CA ALA A 201 -0.52 -17.31 10.80
C ALA A 201 -0.91 -15.98 11.44
N TYR A 202 -1.23 -15.00 10.60
CA TYR A 202 -1.71 -13.69 11.02
C TYR A 202 -2.92 -13.79 11.94
N GLN A 203 -2.93 -12.95 12.98
CA GLN A 203 -4.01 -12.84 13.95
C GLN A 203 -4.67 -11.46 13.80
N PRO A 204 -5.93 -11.38 13.32
CA PRO A 204 -6.63 -10.12 13.13
C PRO A 204 -6.84 -9.36 14.45
N ALA A 205 -6.45 -8.09 14.48
CA ALA A 205 -6.77 -7.16 15.55
C ALA A 205 -8.11 -6.43 15.26
N ARG A 206 -8.69 -5.81 16.29
CA ARG A 206 -10.01 -5.15 16.16
C ARG A 206 -9.94 -3.89 15.30
N GLU A 207 -8.82 -3.21 15.33
CA GLU A 207 -8.53 -1.98 14.61
C GLU A 207 -8.21 -2.19 13.13
N ASP A 208 -7.85 -3.41 12.72
CA ASP A 208 -7.29 -3.67 11.39
C ASP A 208 -8.27 -3.38 10.26
N ALA A 209 -9.57 -3.54 10.48
CA ALA A 209 -10.57 -3.18 9.49
C ALA A 209 -10.63 -1.67 9.20
N ALA A 210 -10.48 -0.85 10.24
CA ALA A 210 -10.50 0.61 10.10
C ALA A 210 -9.21 1.12 9.43
N GLU A 211 -8.06 0.58 9.83
CA GLU A 211 -6.76 0.90 9.25
C GLU A 211 -6.71 0.51 7.76
N LEU A 212 -7.19 -0.69 7.42
CA LEU A 212 -7.33 -1.16 6.04
C LEU A 212 -8.17 -0.20 5.19
N GLN A 213 -9.33 0.23 5.70
CA GLN A 213 -10.20 1.15 4.97
C GLN A 213 -9.53 2.52 4.77
N MET A 214 -8.82 3.02 5.79
CA MET A 214 -8.08 4.28 5.70
C MET A 214 -6.95 4.21 4.66
N SER A 215 -6.16 3.12 4.65
CA SER A 215 -5.08 2.93 3.67
C SER A 215 -5.61 2.89 2.24
N LEU A 216 -6.68 2.11 2.01
CA LEU A 216 -7.34 2.00 0.71
C LEU A 216 -7.95 3.34 0.23
N ALA A 217 -8.52 4.14 1.13
CA ALA A 217 -9.12 5.43 0.78
C ALA A 217 -8.05 6.50 0.41
N GLY A 218 -6.87 6.42 1.02
CA GLY A 218 -5.75 7.34 0.77
C GLY A 218 -4.87 6.97 -0.44
N ALA A 219 -5.01 5.74 -0.97
CA ALA A 219 -4.17 5.25 -2.05
C ALA A 219 -4.29 6.08 -3.33
N ALA A 220 -3.15 6.49 -3.88
CA ALA A 220 -3.08 7.12 -5.19
C ALA A 220 -3.49 6.13 -6.29
N ARG A 221 -3.91 6.65 -7.45
CA ARG A 221 -4.14 5.84 -8.66
C ARG A 221 -2.89 5.82 -9.52
N ARG A 222 -2.60 4.69 -10.15
CA ARG A 222 -1.48 4.51 -11.09
C ARG A 222 -1.95 3.77 -12.33
N SER A 223 -2.10 4.48 -13.43
CA SER A 223 -2.39 3.86 -14.73
C SER A 223 -1.15 3.15 -15.28
N GLY A 224 -1.37 2.06 -16.00
CA GLY A 224 -0.31 1.25 -16.61
C GLY A 224 -0.93 0.13 -17.42
N ALA A 225 -0.09 -0.79 -17.90
CA ALA A 225 -0.60 -2.07 -18.36
C ALA A 225 -0.83 -2.98 -17.13
N PRO A 226 -1.88 -3.82 -17.13
CA PRO A 226 -2.23 -4.65 -16.00
C PRO A 226 -1.18 -5.74 -15.77
N SER A 227 -0.66 -5.82 -14.55
CA SER A 227 0.18 -6.94 -14.14
C SER A 227 -0.68 -8.19 -13.84
N PRO A 228 -0.08 -9.40 -13.85
CA PRO A 228 -0.79 -10.62 -13.46
C PRO A 228 -1.39 -10.58 -12.04
N VAL A 229 -0.76 -9.88 -11.09
CA VAL A 229 -1.29 -9.70 -9.72
C VAL A 229 -2.51 -8.79 -9.73
N VAL A 230 -2.41 -7.64 -10.42
CA VAL A 230 -3.51 -6.67 -10.49
C VAL A 230 -4.71 -7.28 -11.19
N ALA A 231 -4.51 -8.01 -12.30
CA ALA A 231 -5.57 -8.70 -13.00
C ALA A 231 -6.24 -9.79 -12.13
N ARG A 232 -5.46 -10.58 -11.35
CA ARG A 232 -6.00 -11.52 -10.37
C ARG A 232 -6.80 -10.82 -9.28
N GLY A 233 -6.34 -9.67 -8.78
CA GLY A 233 -7.07 -8.84 -7.83
C GLY A 233 -8.41 -8.34 -8.38
N LEU A 234 -8.45 -7.86 -9.63
CA LEU A 234 -9.71 -7.47 -10.28
C LEU A 234 -10.65 -8.65 -10.47
N ALA A 235 -10.14 -9.80 -10.91
CA ALA A 235 -10.92 -11.02 -11.08
C ALA A 235 -11.51 -11.48 -9.74
N LEU A 236 -10.70 -11.47 -8.68
CA LEU A 236 -11.12 -11.74 -7.31
C LEU A 236 -12.20 -10.76 -6.83
N ALA A 237 -12.07 -9.48 -7.12
CA ALA A 237 -13.08 -8.47 -6.80
C ALA A 237 -14.42 -8.77 -7.51
N ALA A 238 -14.38 -9.07 -8.81
CA ALA A 238 -15.58 -9.42 -9.57
C ALA A 238 -16.24 -10.70 -9.05
N LEU A 239 -15.49 -11.78 -8.80
CA LEU A 239 -16.02 -13.02 -8.21
C LEU A 239 -16.61 -12.79 -6.81
N SER A 240 -16.00 -11.91 -6.02
CA SER A 240 -16.52 -11.52 -4.70
C SER A 240 -17.87 -10.80 -4.80
N VAL A 241 -18.04 -9.93 -5.81
CA VAL A 241 -19.32 -9.26 -6.11
C VAL A 241 -20.39 -10.28 -6.53
N LEU A 242 -20.00 -11.35 -7.21
CA LEU A 242 -20.89 -12.42 -7.68
C LEU A 242 -21.18 -13.50 -6.63
N GLY A 243 -20.47 -13.51 -5.50
CA GLY A 243 -20.59 -14.54 -4.46
C GLY A 243 -19.84 -15.85 -4.77
N GLU A 244 -18.94 -15.85 -5.74
CA GLU A 244 -18.21 -17.02 -6.25
C GLU A 244 -16.94 -17.34 -5.43
N THR A 245 -17.14 -17.63 -4.14
CA THR A 245 -16.06 -17.79 -3.15
C THR A 245 -15.03 -18.88 -3.48
N ARG A 246 -15.44 -20.02 -4.06
CA ARG A 246 -14.54 -21.13 -4.40
C ARG A 246 -13.60 -20.76 -5.55
N GLN A 247 -14.12 -20.08 -6.57
CA GLN A 247 -13.34 -19.64 -7.73
C GLN A 247 -12.37 -18.54 -7.31
N ALA A 248 -12.82 -17.63 -6.42
CA ALA A 248 -12.00 -16.58 -5.83
C ALA A 248 -10.73 -17.12 -5.14
N GLN A 249 -10.82 -18.24 -4.41
CA GLN A 249 -9.66 -18.83 -3.71
C GLN A 249 -8.54 -19.26 -4.67
N SER A 250 -8.87 -19.69 -5.90
CA SER A 250 -7.87 -20.12 -6.89
C SER A 250 -7.01 -18.97 -7.44
N LEU A 251 -7.42 -17.72 -7.20
CA LEU A 251 -6.75 -16.52 -7.70
C LEU A 251 -5.76 -15.93 -6.69
N MET A 252 -5.62 -16.51 -5.50
CA MET A 252 -4.82 -15.97 -4.39
C MET A 252 -3.31 -16.23 -4.50
N SER A 253 -2.81 -16.65 -5.66
CA SER A 253 -1.38 -16.88 -5.87
C SER A 253 -0.94 -16.53 -7.30
N GLU A 254 0.26 -15.97 -7.41
CA GLU A 254 0.94 -15.51 -8.61
C GLU A 254 2.42 -15.98 -8.55
N PRO A 255 2.82 -17.01 -9.33
CA PRO A 255 4.08 -17.71 -9.15
C PRO A 255 5.36 -16.85 -9.05
N ARG A 256 5.43 -15.72 -9.77
CA ARG A 256 6.59 -14.81 -9.72
C ARG A 256 6.60 -14.04 -8.40
N THR A 257 5.45 -13.55 -7.94
CA THR A 257 5.35 -12.89 -6.64
C THR A 257 5.61 -13.88 -5.50
N THR A 258 5.05 -15.09 -5.56
CA THR A 258 5.40 -16.17 -4.62
C THR A 258 6.92 -16.38 -4.55
N SER A 259 7.56 -16.50 -5.72
CA SER A 259 9.01 -16.72 -5.80
C SER A 259 9.81 -15.56 -5.23
N CYS A 260 9.40 -14.32 -5.50
CA CYS A 260 10.06 -13.12 -4.99
C CYS A 260 10.00 -13.05 -3.47
N LEU A 261 8.80 -13.21 -2.89
CA LEU A 261 8.61 -13.17 -1.43
C LEU A 261 9.33 -14.32 -0.72
N HIS A 262 9.35 -15.51 -1.32
CA HIS A 262 10.16 -16.63 -0.82
C HIS A 262 11.65 -16.30 -0.82
N MET A 263 12.17 -15.71 -1.89
CA MET A 263 13.58 -15.35 -1.97
C MET A 263 13.93 -14.25 -0.95
N ALA A 264 13.09 -13.22 -0.79
CA ALA A 264 13.27 -12.20 0.23
C ALA A 264 13.38 -12.83 1.64
N LYS A 265 12.49 -13.77 1.96
CA LYS A 265 12.52 -14.48 3.25
C LYS A 265 13.77 -15.34 3.43
N LEU A 266 14.19 -16.07 2.39
CA LEU A 266 15.41 -16.87 2.42
C LEU A 266 16.65 -16.00 2.61
N ASN A 267 16.71 -14.85 1.94
CA ASN A 267 17.80 -13.89 2.09
C ASN A 267 17.88 -13.36 3.52
N LEU A 268 16.74 -13.06 4.14
CA LEU A 268 16.68 -12.64 5.55
C LEU A 268 17.29 -13.72 6.46
N TYR A 269 16.90 -14.98 6.29
CA TYR A 269 17.44 -16.07 7.10
C TYR A 269 18.95 -16.28 6.89
N GLN A 270 19.42 -16.18 5.65
CA GLN A 270 20.84 -16.33 5.33
C GLN A 270 21.67 -15.19 5.92
N CYS A 271 21.20 -13.95 5.79
CA CYS A 271 21.84 -12.77 6.36
C CYS A 271 21.93 -12.89 7.88
N LEU A 272 20.82 -13.19 8.55
CA LEU A 272 20.79 -13.35 10.01
C LEU A 272 21.63 -14.55 10.50
N ALA A 273 21.75 -15.62 9.70
CA ALA A 273 22.61 -16.76 10.02
C ALA A 273 24.10 -16.39 10.01
N SER A 274 24.51 -15.47 9.13
CA SER A 274 25.88 -14.95 9.06
C SER A 274 26.14 -13.75 9.98
N ALA A 275 25.09 -13.05 10.43
CA ALA A 275 25.22 -11.83 11.21
C ALA A 275 25.83 -12.08 12.61
N GLY A 276 26.86 -11.31 12.96
CA GLY A 276 27.55 -11.37 14.24
C GLY A 276 27.16 -10.24 15.20
N PRO A 277 27.55 -8.98 14.94
CA PRO A 277 27.17 -7.83 15.75
C PRO A 277 25.74 -7.33 15.52
N HIS A 278 25.21 -6.55 16.47
CA HIS A 278 23.86 -5.98 16.38
C HIS A 278 23.63 -5.06 15.18
N TYR A 279 24.64 -4.36 14.67
CA TYR A 279 24.43 -3.53 13.46
C TYR A 279 24.17 -4.37 12.21
N GLU A 280 24.66 -5.61 12.14
CA GLU A 280 24.40 -6.52 11.01
C GLU A 280 22.94 -6.99 11.02
N ASP A 281 22.35 -7.16 12.20
CA ASP A 281 20.92 -7.44 12.35
C ASP A 281 20.05 -6.30 11.80
N ILE A 282 20.45 -5.05 12.06
CA ILE A 282 19.77 -3.86 11.52
C ILE A 282 19.89 -3.83 9.99
N PHE A 283 21.06 -4.19 9.44
CA PHE A 283 21.24 -4.30 8.00
C PHE A 283 20.32 -5.38 7.40
N CYS A 284 20.31 -6.58 7.98
CA CYS A 284 19.45 -7.68 7.52
C CYS A 284 17.97 -7.32 7.59
N LEU A 285 17.56 -6.62 8.66
CA LEU A 285 16.21 -6.07 8.83
C LEU A 285 15.85 -5.11 7.69
N GLY A 286 16.65 -4.07 7.49
CA GLY A 286 16.38 -3.06 6.46
C GLY A 286 16.39 -3.64 5.04
N GLN A 287 17.40 -4.45 4.71
CA GLN A 287 17.52 -5.05 3.38
C GLN A 287 16.48 -6.14 3.13
N HIS A 288 16.47 -7.20 3.92
CA HIS A 288 15.77 -8.42 3.54
C HIS A 288 14.39 -8.57 4.18
N ALA A 289 14.10 -7.88 5.28
CA ALA A 289 12.77 -7.89 5.88
C ALA A 289 11.88 -6.73 5.38
N MET A 290 12.46 -5.67 4.79
CA MET A 290 11.73 -4.48 4.35
C MET A 290 11.94 -4.16 2.87
N ILE A 291 13.18 -3.88 2.43
CA ILE A 291 13.45 -3.53 1.03
C ILE A 291 13.04 -4.65 0.07
N ASP A 292 13.52 -5.88 0.29
CA ASP A 292 13.24 -6.99 -0.63
C ASP A 292 11.71 -7.27 -0.76
N PRO A 293 10.91 -7.42 0.32
CA PRO A 293 9.47 -7.60 0.18
C PRO A 293 8.75 -6.37 -0.42
N GLY A 294 9.19 -5.16 -0.08
CA GLY A 294 8.65 -3.93 -0.67
C GLY A 294 8.87 -3.86 -2.18
N GLN A 295 10.05 -4.26 -2.65
CA GLN A 295 10.38 -4.37 -4.07
C GLN A 295 9.54 -5.45 -4.76
N CYS A 296 9.36 -6.62 -4.13
CA CYS A 296 8.46 -7.65 -4.68
C CYS A 296 7.05 -7.13 -4.93
N VAL A 297 6.52 -6.28 -4.04
CA VAL A 297 5.20 -5.67 -4.18
C VAL A 297 5.18 -4.60 -5.26
N VAL A 298 6.23 -3.79 -5.40
CA VAL A 298 6.35 -2.83 -6.51
C VAL A 298 6.41 -3.56 -7.85
N GLU A 299 7.26 -4.58 -7.98
CA GLU A 299 7.39 -5.39 -9.19
C GLU A 299 6.09 -6.11 -9.54
N ALA A 300 5.31 -6.53 -8.53
CA ALA A 300 3.98 -7.10 -8.73
C ALA A 300 3.00 -6.13 -9.40
N THR A 301 3.26 -4.82 -9.43
CA THR A 301 2.42 -3.83 -10.16
C THR A 301 2.85 -3.63 -11.61
N GLU A 302 3.93 -4.25 -12.06
CA GLU A 302 4.48 -4.04 -13.39
C GLU A 302 3.98 -5.10 -14.38
N ALA A 303 3.41 -4.64 -15.49
CA ALA A 303 3.23 -5.48 -16.67
C ALA A 303 4.58 -5.75 -17.32
N ARG A 304 5.22 -6.86 -16.96
CA ARG A 304 6.42 -7.32 -17.67
C ARG A 304 6.00 -8.30 -18.77
N ALA A 305 6.53 -8.06 -19.98
CA ALA A 305 6.30 -8.89 -21.15
C ALA A 305 6.54 -10.37 -20.81
N GLU A 306 5.57 -11.22 -21.13
CA GLU A 306 5.74 -12.66 -21.13
C GLU A 306 7.01 -12.99 -21.94
N ALA A 307 7.97 -13.70 -21.34
CA ALA A 307 9.07 -14.25 -22.13
C ALA A 307 8.44 -15.12 -23.24
N PRO A 308 8.88 -15.01 -24.51
CA PRO A 308 8.25 -15.74 -25.61
C PRO A 308 8.19 -17.23 -25.26
N ARG A 309 6.97 -17.75 -25.20
CA ARG A 309 6.67 -19.15 -24.91
C ARG A 309 7.51 -19.98 -25.87
N ARG A 310 8.52 -20.71 -25.36
CA ARG A 310 9.33 -21.59 -26.22
C ARG A 310 8.38 -22.62 -26.81
N VAL A 311 8.06 -22.47 -28.09
CA VAL A 311 7.36 -23.50 -28.85
C VAL A 311 8.26 -24.72 -28.79
N ALA A 312 7.75 -25.80 -28.18
CA ALA A 312 8.43 -27.07 -28.18
C ALA A 312 8.59 -27.49 -29.64
N VAL A 313 9.82 -27.42 -30.15
CA VAL A 313 10.16 -28.03 -31.45
C VAL A 313 10.06 -29.53 -31.23
N THR A 314 8.95 -30.12 -31.65
CA THR A 314 8.82 -31.55 -31.81
C THR A 314 9.94 -32.01 -32.73
N ARG A 315 10.91 -32.76 -32.20
CA ARG A 315 11.93 -33.43 -33.00
C ARG A 315 11.22 -34.31 -34.02
N ALA A 316 11.25 -33.89 -35.28
CA ALA A 316 10.91 -34.78 -36.38
C ALA A 316 11.93 -35.93 -36.37
N SER A 317 11.42 -37.14 -36.19
CA SER A 317 12.19 -38.37 -36.29
C SER A 317 12.78 -38.47 -37.70
N PHE A 318 14.10 -38.29 -37.82
CA PHE A 318 14.81 -38.69 -39.02
C PHE A 318 14.89 -40.22 -39.04
N THR A 319 14.10 -40.83 -39.91
CA THR A 319 14.27 -42.22 -40.32
C THR A 319 15.11 -42.28 -41.60
N ARG A 320 16.23 -43.00 -41.47
CA ARG A 320 17.19 -43.51 -42.47
C ARG A 320 18.22 -42.53 -43.02
#